data_AF-A0A4R7FML6-F1
#
_entry.id   AF-A0A4R7FML6-F1
#
_cell.length_a   1.000
_cell.length_b   1.000
_cell.length_c   1.000
_cell.angle_alpha   90.00
_cell.angle_beta   90.00
_cell.angle_gamma   90.00
#
_symmetry.space_group_name_H-M   'P 1'
#
loop_
_entity.id
_entity.type
_entity.pdbx_description
1 polymer ?
#
loop_
_entity_poly.entity_id
_entity_poly.type
_entity_poly.pdbx_seq_one_letter_code
_entity_poly.pdbx_strand_id
1 'polypeptide(L)'
;MEAVRKFAGESLPGLYLGMATPGTELDLEGKRRGGCDAYVLRLRFNGVYLPAEILARRPKSTGMLLSTPMQDGSFQTWLVDRNEPMRLIIHGLERVEVWRQRQSGTLLLRGFEFDEGELQRWPQTWMCGTNLREMQEILGEMSHWLSARYKEVKQAPYPHVRPG
;
A
#
# COMPACT_ATOMS: atom_id res chain seq x y z
N MET A 1 0.68 -21.31 8.23
CA MET A 1 0.94 -19.97 8.78
C MET A 1 2.45 -19.77 8.83
N GLU A 2 3.02 -19.05 7.86
CA GLU A 2 4.47 -18.82 7.79
C GLU A 2 4.89 -17.52 8.49
N ALA A 3 6.13 -17.52 8.99
CA ALA A 3 6.68 -16.64 10.01
C ALA A 3 6.58 -15.14 9.70
N VAL A 4 6.36 -14.33 10.74
CA VAL A 4 6.64 -12.89 10.72
C VAL A 4 8.16 -12.73 10.74
N ARG A 5 8.82 -12.78 9.58
CA ARG A 5 10.20 -12.32 9.48
C ARG A 5 10.20 -10.82 9.80
N LYS A 6 11.15 -10.32 10.61
CA LYS A 6 11.41 -8.87 10.66
C LYS A 6 11.99 -8.48 9.31
N PHE A 7 11.22 -7.74 8.53
CA PHE A 7 11.68 -7.22 7.24
C PHE A 7 12.49 -5.94 7.49
N ALA A 8 13.70 -5.89 6.96
CA ALA A 8 14.50 -4.67 6.94
C ALA A 8 13.98 -3.72 5.84
N GLY A 9 14.34 -2.44 5.89
CA GLY A 9 13.99 -1.49 4.83
C GLY A 9 14.45 -1.93 3.43
N GLU A 10 15.57 -2.65 3.35
CA GLU A 10 16.10 -3.27 2.14
C GLU A 10 15.19 -4.35 1.54
N SER A 11 14.20 -4.84 2.29
CA SER A 11 13.23 -5.84 1.83
C SER A 11 12.00 -5.21 1.16
N LEU A 12 11.93 -3.87 1.06
CA LEU A 12 10.82 -3.19 0.41
C LEU A 12 10.87 -3.38 -1.11
N PRO A 13 9.70 -3.58 -1.75
CA PRO A 13 9.64 -3.70 -3.20
C PRO A 13 9.99 -2.35 -3.84
N GLY A 14 10.66 -2.39 -5.00
CA GLY A 14 10.89 -1.17 -5.77
C GLY A 14 11.90 -0.21 -5.15
N LEU A 15 12.83 -0.67 -4.32
CA LEU A 15 13.74 0.21 -3.58
C LEU A 15 14.63 1.04 -4.52
N TYR A 16 14.58 2.36 -4.38
CA TYR A 16 15.42 3.32 -5.08
C TYR A 16 16.02 4.33 -4.09
N LEU A 17 17.36 4.39 -4.06
CA LEU A 17 18.10 5.18 -3.07
C LEU A 17 18.53 6.57 -3.56
N GLY A 18 18.04 7.04 -4.72
CA GLY A 18 18.21 8.44 -5.14
C GLY A 18 19.65 8.86 -5.41
N MET A 19 20.29 8.27 -6.43
CA MET A 19 21.68 8.59 -6.77
C MET A 19 21.84 9.75 -7.78
N ALA A 20 20.75 10.38 -8.21
CA ALA A 20 20.74 11.42 -9.24
C ALA A 20 19.78 12.57 -8.89
N THR A 21 19.93 13.70 -9.58
CA THR A 21 19.00 14.84 -9.45
C THR A 21 17.59 14.42 -9.90
N PRO A 22 16.54 14.67 -9.09
CA PRO A 22 15.18 14.27 -9.41
C PRO A 22 14.71 14.80 -10.77
N GLY A 23 14.06 13.93 -11.56
CA GLY A 23 13.50 14.27 -12.87
C GLY A 23 14.49 14.27 -14.03
N THR A 24 15.80 14.08 -13.77
CA THR A 24 16.76 13.85 -14.86
C THR A 24 16.57 12.47 -15.48
N GLU A 25 16.98 12.28 -16.73
CA GLU A 25 16.89 10.96 -17.40
C GLU A 25 17.55 9.85 -16.58
N LEU A 26 18.68 10.14 -15.91
CA LEU A 26 19.35 9.17 -15.03
C LEU A 26 18.51 8.79 -13.80
N ASP A 27 17.81 9.76 -13.20
CA ASP A 27 16.87 9.50 -12.10
C ASP A 27 15.67 8.67 -12.59
N LEU A 28 15.08 9.05 -13.73
CA LEU A 28 13.94 8.33 -14.31
C LEU A 28 14.30 6.89 -14.68
N GLU A 29 15.46 6.67 -15.33
CA GLU A 29 16.01 5.35 -15.64
C GLU A 29 16.25 4.55 -14.34
N GLY A 30 16.83 5.18 -13.32
CA GLY A 30 17.06 4.58 -12.01
C GLY A 30 15.78 4.11 -11.34
N LYS A 31 14.73 4.94 -11.36
CA LYS A 31 13.39 4.60 -10.84
C LYS A 31 12.76 3.45 -11.61
N ARG A 32 12.82 3.45 -12.95
CA ARG A 32 12.29 2.36 -13.79
C ARG A 32 12.99 1.03 -13.53
N ARG A 33 14.31 1.07 -13.31
CA ARG A 33 15.13 -0.11 -13.02
C ARG A 33 14.91 -0.65 -11.62
N GLY A 34 14.78 0.23 -10.62
CA GLY A 34 14.56 -0.17 -9.23
C GLY A 34 13.12 -0.62 -8.98
N GLY A 35 12.15 0.02 -9.63
CA GLY A 35 10.73 -0.18 -9.38
C GLY A 35 10.19 -1.53 -9.86
N CYS A 36 9.16 -2.03 -9.17
CA CYS A 36 8.55 -3.33 -9.44
C CYS A 36 7.09 -3.17 -9.85
N ASP A 37 6.69 -3.77 -10.97
CA ASP A 37 5.29 -3.74 -11.40
C ASP A 37 4.39 -4.50 -10.43
N ALA A 38 3.26 -3.91 -10.09
CA ALA A 38 2.28 -4.53 -9.20
C ALA A 38 0.87 -4.01 -9.44
N TYR A 39 -0.08 -4.86 -9.06
CA TYR A 39 -1.42 -4.45 -8.68
C TYR A 39 -1.42 -4.10 -7.20
N VAL A 40 -2.11 -3.03 -6.85
CA VAL A 40 -2.27 -2.55 -5.48
C VAL A 40 -3.75 -2.47 -5.13
N LEU A 41 -4.10 -3.07 -3.98
CA LEU A 41 -5.41 -2.97 -3.35
C LEU A 41 -5.27 -2.36 -1.96
N ARG A 42 -5.88 -1.19 -1.76
CA ARG A 42 -6.02 -0.56 -0.43
C ARG A 42 -7.05 -1.32 0.40
N LEU A 43 -6.62 -1.95 1.48
CA LEU A 43 -7.49 -2.75 2.35
C LEU A 43 -8.28 -1.90 3.34
N ARG A 44 -7.87 -0.64 3.55
CA ARG A 44 -8.55 0.29 4.45
C ARG A 44 -9.08 1.51 3.71
N PHE A 45 -10.12 2.10 4.27
CA PHE A 45 -10.66 3.42 3.90
C PHE A 45 -10.74 4.25 5.19
N ASN A 46 -10.06 5.40 5.21
CA ASN A 46 -9.94 6.26 6.40
C ASN A 46 -9.56 5.47 7.67
N GLY A 47 -8.55 4.60 7.56
CA GLY A 47 -8.06 3.79 8.69
C GLY A 47 -8.85 2.52 9.00
N VAL A 48 -10.05 2.35 8.44
CA VAL A 48 -10.96 1.23 8.70
C VAL A 48 -10.79 0.13 7.66
N TYR A 49 -10.52 -1.10 8.10
CA TYR A 49 -10.50 -2.27 7.22
C TYR A 49 -11.86 -2.50 6.60
N LEU A 50 -11.88 -2.71 5.28
CA LEU A 50 -13.10 -3.01 4.56
C LEU A 50 -13.34 -4.53 4.45
N PRO A 51 -14.60 -4.98 4.43
CA PRO A 51 -14.95 -6.36 4.14
C PRO A 51 -14.46 -6.83 2.76
N ALA A 52 -14.18 -8.12 2.64
CA ALA A 52 -13.67 -8.73 1.41
C ALA A 52 -14.61 -8.54 0.22
N GLU A 53 -15.92 -8.58 0.41
CA GLU A 53 -16.93 -8.38 -0.63
C GLU A 53 -16.91 -6.96 -1.21
N ILE A 54 -16.58 -5.95 -0.40
CA ILE A 54 -16.41 -4.56 -0.87
C ILE A 54 -15.09 -4.47 -1.63
N LEU A 55 -14.02 -5.02 -1.06
CA LEU A 55 -12.68 -5.00 -1.64
C LEU A 55 -12.59 -5.77 -2.98
N ALA A 56 -13.34 -6.85 -3.13
CA ALA A 56 -13.41 -7.64 -4.36
C ALA A 56 -13.90 -6.81 -5.54
N ARG A 57 -14.88 -5.93 -5.30
CA ARG A 57 -15.51 -5.07 -6.30
C ARG A 57 -14.72 -3.79 -6.60
N ARG A 58 -13.75 -3.43 -5.74
CA ARG A 58 -12.93 -2.23 -5.97
C ARG A 58 -11.95 -2.46 -7.12
N PRO A 59 -11.71 -1.44 -7.97
CA PRO A 59 -10.65 -1.49 -8.94
C PRO A 59 -9.30 -1.62 -8.21
N LYS A 60 -8.42 -2.46 -8.77
CA LYS A 60 -7.04 -2.58 -8.30
C LYS A 60 -6.23 -1.59 -9.13
N SER A 61 -5.48 -0.73 -8.48
CA SER A 61 -4.60 0.19 -9.21
C SER A 61 -3.40 -0.60 -9.72
N THR A 62 -2.93 -0.28 -10.92
CA THR A 62 -1.78 -0.94 -11.55
C THR A 62 -0.72 0.10 -11.83
N GLY A 63 0.53 -0.27 -11.64
CA GLY A 63 1.66 0.61 -11.86
C GLY A 63 2.94 -0.01 -11.32
N MET A 64 3.93 0.84 -11.11
CA MET A 64 5.22 0.47 -10.57
C MET A 64 5.31 0.90 -9.11
N LEU A 65 5.55 -0.06 -8.21
CA LEU A 65 5.92 0.24 -6.84
C LEU A 65 7.32 0.83 -6.82
N LEU A 66 7.46 1.95 -6.11
CA LEU A 66 8.73 2.63 -5.92
C LEU A 66 8.87 2.99 -4.45
N SER A 67 9.86 2.42 -3.78
CA SER A 67 10.15 2.69 -2.37
C SER A 67 11.38 3.58 -2.25
N THR A 68 11.27 4.67 -1.50
CA THR A 68 12.35 5.65 -1.33
C THR A 68 12.57 5.95 0.16
N PRO A 69 13.81 6.24 0.57
CA PRO A 69 14.09 6.63 1.95
C PRO A 69 13.48 8.01 2.28
N MET A 70 13.02 8.15 3.52
CA MET A 70 12.58 9.41 4.12
C MET A 70 13.72 10.00 4.98
N GLN A 71 13.60 11.28 5.33
CA GLN A 71 14.61 11.99 6.14
C GLN A 71 14.78 11.41 7.55
N ASP A 72 13.73 10.80 8.11
CA ASP A 72 13.74 10.18 9.45
C ASP A 72 14.28 8.74 9.45
N GLY A 73 14.86 8.29 8.33
CA GLY A 73 15.40 6.94 8.16
C GLY A 73 14.33 5.86 7.92
N SER A 74 13.05 6.24 7.90
CA SER A 74 11.99 5.36 7.43
C SER A 74 11.91 5.35 5.90
N PHE A 75 10.93 4.64 5.34
CA PHE A 75 10.72 4.57 3.90
C PHE A 75 9.29 4.97 3.56
N GLN A 76 9.10 5.40 2.32
CA GLN A 76 7.80 5.62 1.72
C GLN A 76 7.69 4.80 0.43
N THR A 77 6.54 4.17 0.20
CA THR A 77 6.26 3.44 -1.05
C THR A 77 5.17 4.14 -1.83
N TRP A 78 5.45 4.46 -3.09
CA TRP A 78 4.52 5.05 -4.04
C TRP A 78 4.04 3.99 -5.04
N LEU A 79 2.86 4.22 -5.63
CA LEU A 79 2.50 3.59 -6.90
C LEU A 79 2.55 4.66 -7.98
N VAL A 80 3.44 4.48 -8.96
CA VAL A 80 3.67 5.46 -10.04
C VAL A 80 3.44 4.82 -11.41
N ASP A 81 3.26 5.66 -12.43
CA ASP A 81 3.27 5.21 -13.81
C ASP A 81 4.69 4.75 -14.19
N ARG A 82 4.82 3.59 -14.87
CA ARG A 82 6.12 3.05 -15.27
C ARG A 82 6.78 3.89 -16.36
N ASN A 83 6.00 4.40 -17.30
CA ASN A 83 6.48 5.19 -18.42
C ASN A 83 6.79 6.63 -17.97
N GLU A 84 6.02 7.13 -17.01
CA GLU A 84 6.19 8.43 -16.38
C GLU A 84 6.43 8.29 -14.85
N PRO A 85 7.63 7.92 -14.37
CA PRO A 85 7.90 7.66 -12.94
C PRO A 85 7.67 8.84 -11.99
N MET A 86 7.44 10.03 -12.53
CA MET A 86 7.06 11.23 -11.77
C MET A 86 5.55 11.37 -11.60
N ARG A 87 4.74 10.62 -12.34
CA ARG A 87 3.29 10.63 -12.29
C ARG A 87 2.80 9.63 -11.24
N LEU A 88 2.19 10.16 -10.19
CA LEU A 88 1.61 9.36 -9.11
C LEU A 88 0.28 8.73 -9.55
N ILE A 89 0.10 7.46 -9.18
CA ILE A 89 -1.17 6.73 -9.31
C ILE A 89 -1.84 6.61 -7.93
N ILE A 90 -1.05 6.31 -6.89
CA ILE A 90 -1.49 6.39 -5.49
C ILE A 90 -0.44 7.19 -4.72
N HIS A 91 -0.91 8.14 -3.88
CA HIS A 91 -0.07 8.85 -2.92
C HIS A 91 0.68 7.88 -1.99
N GLY A 92 1.85 8.30 -1.53
CA GLY A 92 2.81 7.42 -0.88
C GLY A 92 2.31 6.87 0.45
N LEU A 93 2.53 5.57 0.65
CA LEU A 93 2.41 4.93 1.95
C LEU A 93 3.68 5.23 2.75
N GLU A 94 3.57 6.13 3.73
CA GLU A 94 4.69 6.56 4.58
C GLU A 94 4.99 5.59 5.72
N ARG A 95 6.25 5.62 6.17
CA ARG A 95 6.79 4.77 7.24
C ARG A 95 6.45 3.31 6.97
N VAL A 96 6.61 2.92 5.72
CA VAL A 96 6.17 1.64 5.19
C VAL A 96 7.05 0.52 5.70
N GLU A 97 6.41 -0.60 6.00
CA GLU A 97 7.08 -1.85 6.30
C GLU A 97 6.33 -3.01 5.65
N VAL A 98 7.09 -4.05 5.28
CA VAL A 98 6.50 -5.31 4.83
C VAL A 98 5.91 -6.01 6.06
N TRP A 99 4.59 -6.13 6.10
CA TRP A 99 3.89 -6.80 7.19
C TRP A 99 3.85 -8.31 6.99
N ARG A 100 3.60 -8.75 5.76
CA ARG A 100 3.56 -10.16 5.35
C ARG A 100 4.06 -10.29 3.92
N GLN A 101 4.67 -11.43 3.63
CA GLN A 101 5.04 -11.85 2.28
C GLN A 101 4.66 -13.33 2.11
N ARG A 102 4.02 -13.66 0.98
CA ARG A 102 3.84 -15.04 0.54
C ARG A 102 4.99 -15.47 -0.35
N GLN A 103 5.20 -16.79 -0.45
CA GLN A 103 6.20 -17.39 -1.35
C GLN A 103 5.98 -17.00 -2.81
N SER A 104 4.74 -16.75 -3.21
CA SER A 104 4.37 -16.25 -4.54
C SER A 104 4.84 -14.83 -4.85
N GLY A 105 5.28 -14.08 -3.84
CA GLY A 105 5.66 -12.68 -3.98
C GLY A 105 4.53 -11.69 -3.69
N THR A 106 3.31 -12.14 -3.37
CA THR A 106 2.26 -11.23 -2.87
C THR A 106 2.64 -10.70 -1.48
N LEU A 107 2.55 -9.37 -1.31
CA LEU A 107 2.97 -8.63 -0.13
C LEU A 107 1.78 -7.93 0.53
N LEU A 108 1.82 -7.82 1.85
CA LEU A 108 1.07 -6.82 2.59
C LEU A 108 2.03 -5.76 3.09
N LEU A 109 1.87 -4.53 2.60
CA LEU A 109 2.60 -3.36 3.10
C LEU A 109 1.70 -2.63 4.11
N ARG A 110 2.26 -2.19 5.22
CA ARG A 110 1.55 -1.34 6.19
C ARG A 110 2.33 -0.06 6.43
N GLY A 111 1.61 1.02 6.69
CA GLY A 111 2.16 2.34 6.92
C GLY A 111 1.04 3.35 7.12
N PHE A 112 1.28 4.60 6.74
CA PHE A 112 0.31 5.67 6.82
C PHE A 112 0.04 6.28 5.45
N GLU A 113 -1.22 6.49 5.12
CA GLU A 113 -1.63 7.21 3.91
C GLU A 113 -2.24 8.55 4.34
N PHE A 114 -2.05 9.56 3.52
CA PHE A 114 -2.69 10.86 3.66
C PHE A 114 -3.85 10.99 2.68
N ASP A 115 -4.78 11.90 2.96
CA ASP A 115 -5.66 12.39 1.90
C ASP A 115 -4.86 13.14 0.82
N GLU A 116 -5.48 13.37 -0.33
CA GLU A 116 -4.85 14.02 -1.48
C GLU A 116 -4.38 15.46 -1.19
N GLY A 117 -4.93 16.09 -0.14
CA GLY A 117 -4.52 17.42 0.31
C GLY A 117 -3.47 17.39 1.43
N GLU A 118 -2.99 16.22 1.83
CA GLU A 118 -2.06 16.01 2.95
C GLU A 118 -2.58 16.52 4.30
N LEU A 119 -3.90 16.64 4.48
CA LEU A 119 -4.52 17.22 5.67
C LEU A 119 -4.74 16.20 6.78
N GLN A 120 -5.22 15.01 6.42
CA GLN A 120 -5.49 13.92 7.35
C GLN A 120 -4.66 12.69 7.02
N ARG A 121 -4.19 12.03 8.08
CA ARG A 121 -3.39 10.80 8.00
C ARG A 121 -4.10 9.66 8.70
N TRP A 122 -4.10 8.48 8.11
CA TRP A 122 -4.60 7.27 8.74
C TRP A 122 -3.70 6.05 8.50
N PRO A 123 -3.76 5.03 9.36
CA PRO A 123 -3.10 3.76 9.10
C PRO A 123 -3.67 3.10 7.84
N GLN A 124 -2.82 2.64 6.94
CA GLN A 124 -3.22 1.96 5.71
C GLN A 124 -2.51 0.59 5.59
N THR A 125 -3.15 -0.33 4.87
CA THR A 125 -2.54 -1.58 4.44
C THR A 125 -2.79 -1.79 2.96
N TRP A 126 -1.73 -1.96 2.18
CA TRP A 126 -1.80 -2.30 0.77
C TRP A 126 -1.54 -3.80 0.60
N MET A 127 -2.40 -4.46 -0.18
CA MET A 127 -2.08 -5.76 -0.76
C MET A 127 -1.48 -5.52 -2.13
N CYS A 128 -0.26 -5.98 -2.33
CA CYS A 128 0.52 -5.79 -3.55
C CYS A 128 0.85 -7.15 -4.16
N GLY A 129 0.59 -7.33 -5.46
CA GLY A 129 0.91 -8.58 -6.14
C GLY A 129 0.90 -8.42 -7.66
N THR A 130 1.45 -9.40 -8.37
CA THR A 130 1.49 -9.41 -9.85
C THR A 130 0.37 -10.26 -10.45
N ASN A 131 -0.37 -11.00 -9.63
CA ASN A 131 -1.43 -11.92 -10.06
C ASN A 131 -2.76 -11.57 -9.38
N LEU A 132 -3.70 -11.02 -10.15
CA LEU A 132 -5.02 -10.63 -9.66
C LEU A 132 -5.85 -11.80 -9.11
N ARG A 133 -5.74 -12.98 -9.74
CA ARG A 133 -6.49 -14.17 -9.29
C ARG A 133 -6.00 -14.59 -7.90
N GLU A 134 -4.69 -14.64 -7.72
CA GLU A 134 -4.11 -14.98 -6.43
C GLU A 134 -4.47 -13.95 -5.34
N MET A 135 -4.40 -12.65 -5.66
CA MET A 135 -4.83 -11.61 -4.73
C MET A 135 -6.30 -11.78 -4.32
N GLN A 136 -7.16 -12.20 -5.24
CA GLN A 136 -8.56 -12.48 -4.95
C GLN A 136 -8.74 -13.71 -4.04
N GLU A 137 -7.95 -14.76 -4.24
CA GLU A 137 -7.93 -15.95 -3.38
C GLU A 137 -7.49 -15.57 -1.95
N ILE A 138 -6.41 -14.80 -1.82
CA ILE A 138 -5.92 -14.28 -0.53
C ILE A 138 -6.98 -13.42 0.15
N LEU A 139 -7.66 -12.56 -0.60
CA LEU A 139 -8.75 -11.74 -0.07
C LEU A 139 -9.90 -12.62 0.48
N GLY A 140 -10.21 -13.73 -0.21
CA GLY A 140 -11.16 -14.73 0.25
C GLY A 140 -10.75 -15.37 1.58
N GLU A 141 -9.48 -15.77 1.71
CA GLU A 141 -8.94 -16.34 2.96
C GLU A 141 -9.02 -15.34 4.14
N MET A 142 -8.89 -14.04 3.87
CA MET A 142 -8.95 -12.98 4.88
C MET A 142 -10.38 -12.53 5.24
N SER A 143 -11.41 -13.04 4.55
CA SER A 143 -12.77 -12.50 4.58
C SER A 143 -13.37 -12.40 5.99
N HIS A 144 -13.27 -13.46 6.78
CA HIS A 144 -13.80 -13.47 8.15
C HIS A 144 -13.11 -12.44 9.04
N TRP A 145 -11.78 -12.33 8.94
CA TRP A 145 -11.00 -11.39 9.73
C TRP A 145 -11.30 -9.93 9.35
N LEU A 146 -11.35 -9.62 8.05
CA LEU A 146 -11.69 -8.30 7.54
C LEU A 146 -13.10 -7.88 7.98
N SER A 147 -14.06 -8.80 7.91
CA SER A 147 -15.44 -8.57 8.34
C SER A 147 -15.54 -8.29 9.85
N ALA A 148 -14.77 -9.01 10.67
CA ALA A 148 -14.73 -8.77 12.11
C ALA A 148 -14.18 -7.36 12.43
N ARG A 149 -13.06 -6.98 11.79
CA ARG A 149 -12.46 -5.63 11.95
C ARG A 149 -13.38 -4.50 11.53
N TYR A 150 -14.13 -4.69 10.44
CA TYR A 150 -15.11 -3.70 10.01
C TYR A 150 -16.28 -3.56 10.99
N LYS A 151 -16.78 -4.68 11.54
CA LYS A 151 -17.89 -4.68 12.52
C LYS A 151 -17.52 -3.99 13.83
N GLU A 152 -16.30 -4.18 14.32
CA GLU A 152 -15.80 -3.50 15.54
C GLU A 152 -16.00 -1.98 15.46
N VAL A 153 -15.70 -1.38 14.30
CA VAL A 153 -15.85 0.08 14.09
C VAL A 153 -17.31 0.47 13.89
N LYS A 154 -18.10 -0.34 13.17
CA LYS A 154 -19.54 -0.06 12.96
C LYS A 154 -20.39 -0.17 14.22
N GLN A 155 -19.98 -1.00 15.18
CA GLN A 155 -20.68 -1.21 16.44
C GLN A 155 -20.22 -0.24 17.54
N ALA A 156 -19.10 0.47 17.36
CA ALA A 156 -18.71 1.55 18.25
C ALA A 156 -19.81 2.63 18.26
N PRO A 157 -20.22 3.15 19.42
CA PRO A 157 -21.30 4.11 19.50
C PRO A 157 -20.84 5.44 18.90
N TYR A 158 -21.16 5.68 17.63
CA TYR A 158 -21.19 7.04 17.10
C TYR A 158 -22.59 7.59 17.39
N PRO A 159 -22.78 8.42 18.43
CA PRO A 159 -23.96 9.25 18.48
C PRO A 159 -23.94 10.10 17.22
N HIS A 160 -24.98 9.97 16.39
CA HIS A 160 -25.28 10.94 15.36
C HIS A 160 -25.59 12.27 16.05
N VAL A 161 -24.55 13.04 16.41
CA VAL A 161 -24.74 14.45 16.75
C VAL A 161 -25.02 15.15 15.44
N ARG A 162 -26.31 15.31 15.12
CA ARG A 162 -26.73 16.25 14.10
C ARG A 162 -26.34 17.65 14.61
N PRO A 163 -25.64 18.47 13.82
CA PRO A 163 -25.53 19.88 14.14
C PRO A 163 -26.94 20.47 14.14
N GLY A 164 -27.32 21.10 15.26
CA GLY A 164 -28.48 21.98 15.33
C GLY A 164 -28.16 23.37 14.80
#